data_AF-A0A355Z4Y0-F1
#
_entry.id   AF-A0A355Z4Y0-F1
#
_cell.length_a   1.000
_cell.length_b   1.000
_cell.length_c   1.000
_cell.angle_alpha   90.00
_cell.angle_beta   90.00
_cell.angle_gamma   90.00
#
_symmetry.space_group_name_H-M   'P 1'
#
loop_
_entity.id
_entity.type
_entity.pdbx_description
1 polymer ?
#
loop_
_entity_poly.entity_id
_entity_poly.type
_entity_poly.pdbx_seq_one_letter_code
_entity_poly.pdbx_strand_id
1 'polypeptide(L)' 'MSRVQPQLEKLDDLFGTISGLTHIIQEDLIRKASEGEKSIFDDSHIGCLLSAIDELANRGYGALDAIDRASQEQEVRS' A
#
# COMPACT_ATOMS: atom_id res chain seq x y z
N MET A 1 23.33 11.99 -5.89
CA MET A 1 22.36 11.21 -5.08
C MET A 1 21.88 10.02 -5.92
N SER A 2 21.63 8.86 -5.30
CA SER A 2 21.14 7.66 -5.99
C SER A 2 19.75 7.91 -6.58
N ARG A 3 19.49 7.44 -7.81
CA ARG A 3 18.15 7.48 -8.43
C ARG A 3 17.16 6.49 -7.78
N VAL A 4 17.68 5.51 -7.04
CA VAL A 4 16.92 4.44 -6.39
C VAL A 4 16.33 4.87 -5.04
N GLN A 5 17.09 5.63 -4.24
CA GLN A 5 16.70 6.01 -2.87
C GLN A 5 15.30 6.67 -2.78
N PRO A 6 14.94 7.64 -3.64
CA PRO A 6 13.61 8.26 -3.56
C PRO A 6 12.46 7.33 -3.94
N GLN A 7 12.72 6.25 -4.68
CA GLN A 7 11.69 5.26 -5.02
C GLN A 7 11.49 4.25 -3.89
N LEU A 8 12.55 3.93 -3.14
CA LEU A 8 12.46 3.09 -1.95
C LEU A 8 11.66 3.78 -0.84
N GLU A 9 11.88 5.07 -0.62
CA GLU A 9 11.09 5.87 0.34
C GLU A 9 9.61 5.88 -0.04
N LYS A 10 9.29 6.08 -1.33
CA LYS A 10 7.90 5.99 -1.81
C LYS A 10 7.28 4.61 -1.59
N LEU A 11 8.05 3.53 -1.77
CA LEU A 11 7.55 2.18 -1.52
C LEU A 11 7.24 1.96 -0.04
N ASP A 12 8.11 2.44 0.84
CA ASP A 12 7.90 2.36 2.29
C ASP A 12 6.62 3.10 2.71
N ASP A 13 6.42 4.32 2.20
CA ASP A 13 5.20 5.11 2.43
C ASP A 13 3.93 4.39 1.92
N LEU A 14 4.00 3.79 0.72
CA LEU A 14 2.88 3.05 0.12
C LEU A 14 2.53 1.81 0.94
N PHE A 15 3.52 1.01 1.33
CA PHE A 15 3.31 -0.18 2.16
C PHE A 15 2.80 0.18 3.56
N GLY A 16 3.33 1.25 4.17
CA GLY A 16 2.82 1.77 5.43
C GLY A 16 1.35 2.15 5.34
N THR A 17 0.95 2.84 4.27
CA THR A 17 -0.44 3.22 4.02
C THR A 17 -1.35 2.01 3.81
N ILE A 18 -0.95 1.05 2.97
CA ILE A 18 -1.71 -0.19 2.73
C ILE A 18 -1.89 -0.97 4.03
N SER A 19 -0.83 -1.09 4.83
CA SER A 19 -0.85 -1.76 6.12
C SER A 19 -1.85 -1.09 7.08
N GLY A 20 -1.83 0.25 7.17
CA GLY A 20 -2.76 1.01 7.99
C GLY A 20 -4.22 0.82 7.58
N LEU A 21 -4.52 0.87 6.27
CA LEU A 21 -5.88 0.63 5.76
C LEU A 21 -6.35 -0.80 6.04
N THR A 22 -5.47 -1.78 5.85
CA THR A 22 -5.78 -3.19 6.12
C THR A 22 -6.06 -3.41 7.61
N HIS A 23 -5.29 -2.77 8.49
CA HIS A 23 -5.50 -2.84 9.93
C HIS A 23 -6.85 -2.25 10.34
N ILE A 24 -7.25 -1.09 9.78
CA ILE A 24 -8.56 -0.48 10.04
C ILE A 24 -9.71 -1.43 9.67
N ILE A 25 -9.62 -2.07 8.50
CA ILE A 25 -10.63 -3.06 8.07
C ILE A 25 -10.66 -4.24 9.05
N GLN A 26 -9.49 -4.74 9.43
CA GLN A 26 -9.37 -5.90 10.32
C GLN A 26 -9.96 -5.63 11.71
N GLU A 27 -9.66 -4.47 12.31
CA GLU A 27 -10.22 -4.08 13.61
C GLU A 27 -11.76 -3.99 13.56
N ASP A 28 -12.32 -3.43 12.48
CA ASP A 28 -13.78 -3.37 12.34
C ASP A 28 -14.43 -4.75 12.20
N LEU A 29 -13.79 -5.66 11.45
CA LEU A 29 -14.24 -7.05 11.32
C LEU A 29 -14.14 -7.82 12.64
N ILE A 30 -13.05 -7.63 13.40
CA ILE A 30 -12.86 -8.27 14.72
C ILE A 30 -13.93 -7.79 15.69
N ARG A 31 -14.20 -6.48 15.72
CA ARG A 31 -15.22 -5.87 16.58
C ARG A 31 -16.61 -6.43 16.27
N LYS A 32 -16.96 -6.51 14.98
CA LYS A 32 -18.22 -7.13 14.51
C LYS A 32 -18.34 -8.60 14.94
N ALA A 33 -17.25 -9.36 14.84
CA ALA A 33 -17.26 -10.80 15.12
C ALA A 33 -17.20 -11.15 16.62
N SER A 34 -16.40 -10.42 17.39
CA SER A 34 -16.07 -10.73 18.78
C SER A 34 -17.04 -10.10 19.78
N GLU A 35 -17.46 -8.87 19.50
CA GLU A 35 -18.24 -8.07 20.45
C GLU A 35 -19.74 -8.05 20.10
N GLY A 36 -20.11 -8.68 18.97
CA GLY A 36 -21.47 -8.60 18.42
C GLY A 36 -21.84 -7.16 18.03
N GLU A 37 -20.85 -6.27 17.97
CA GLU A 37 -21.05 -4.86 17.67
C GLU A 37 -21.43 -4.65 16.21
N LYS A 38 -22.13 -3.55 15.95
CA LYS A 38 -22.37 -3.12 14.60
C LYS A 38 -21.06 -2.59 14.01
N SER A 39 -20.71 -3.11 12.84
CA SER A 39 -19.62 -2.58 12.03
C SER A 39 -19.80 -1.07 11.80
N ILE A 40 -18.69 -0.33 11.90
CA ILE A 40 -18.61 1.12 11.63
C ILE A 40 -18.70 1.34 10.12
N PHE A 41 -18.10 0.42 9.34
CA PHE A 41 -18.03 0.51 7.89
C PHE A 41 -19.06 -0.40 7.24
N ASP A 42 -20.03 0.18 6.54
CA ASP A 42 -20.85 -0.62 5.65
C ASP A 42 -20.06 -1.14 4.43
N ASP A 43 -20.70 -2.00 3.65
CA ASP A 43 -20.08 -2.63 2.47
C ASP A 43 -19.55 -1.61 1.45
N SER A 44 -20.15 -0.41 1.37
CA SER A 44 -19.68 0.65 0.49
C SER A 44 -18.36 1.25 0.99
N HIS A 45 -18.25 1.48 2.30
CA HIS A 45 -16.99 1.96 2.90
C HIS A 45 -15.87 0.93 2.73
N ILE A 46 -16.17 -0.36 2.98
CA ILE A 46 -15.20 -1.44 2.77
C ILE A 46 -14.78 -1.51 1.30
N GLY A 47 -15.73 -1.43 0.35
CA GLY A 47 -15.42 -1.40 -1.08
C GLY A 47 -14.50 -0.25 -1.48
N CYS A 48 -14.72 0.95 -0.93
CA CYS A 48 -13.84 2.11 -1.15
C CYS A 48 -12.43 1.89 -0.58
N LEU A 49 -12.31 1.33 0.62
CA LEU A 49 -11.02 1.05 1.26
C LEU A 49 -10.23 -0.01 0.47
N LEU A 50 -10.89 -1.08 0.01
CA LEU A 50 -10.28 -2.10 -0.84
C LEU A 50 -9.82 -1.52 -2.18
N SER A 51 -10.63 -0.65 -2.80
CA SER A 51 -10.26 0.04 -4.04
C SER A 51 -9.05 0.97 -3.84
N ALA A 52 -8.97 1.63 -2.68
CA ALA A 52 -7.81 2.46 -2.34
C ALA A 52 -6.54 1.62 -2.13
N ILE A 53 -6.65 0.45 -1.49
CA ILE A 53 -5.54 -0.49 -1.35
C ILE A 53 -5.04 -0.97 -2.72
N ASP A 54 -5.96 -1.32 -3.63
CA ASP A 54 -5.61 -1.75 -4.99
C ASP A 54 -4.88 -0.66 -5.78
N GLU A 55 -5.40 0.58 -5.75
CA GLU A 55 -4.75 1.74 -6.37
C GLU A 55 -3.34 2.00 -5.81
N LEU A 56 -3.17 1.88 -4.49
CA LEU A 56 -1.86 2.04 -3.84
C LEU A 56 -0.89 0.92 -4.24
N ALA A 57 -1.37 -0.32 -4.33
CA ALA A 57 -0.57 -1.45 -4.77
C ALA A 57 -0.10 -1.27 -6.24
N ASN A 58 -1.00 -0.81 -7.11
CA ASN A 58 -0.68 -0.48 -8.51
C ASN A 58 0.40 0.60 -8.62
N ARG A 59 0.36 1.63 -7.78
CA ARG A 59 1.44 2.63 -7.68
C ARG A 59 2.74 2.02 -7.17
N GLY A 60 2.67 1.06 -6.26
CA GLY A 60 3.82 0.30 -5.77
C GLY A 60 4.54 -0.44 -6.88
N TYR A 61 3.80 -1.14 -7.76
CA TYR A 61 4.38 -1.78 -8.94
C TYR A 61 5.09 -0.76 -9.86
N GLY A 62 4.50 0.41 -10.09
CA GLY A 62 5.15 1.47 -10.87
C GLY A 62 6.45 1.99 -10.24
N ALA A 63 6.53 2.05 -8.91
CA ALA A 63 7.75 2.44 -8.19
C ALA A 63 8.83 1.34 -8.26
N LEU A 64 8.45 0.06 -8.17
CA LEU A 64 9.35 -1.08 -8.37
C LEU A 64 9.95 -1.08 -9.79
N ASP A 65 9.13 -0.90 -10.82
CA ASP A 65 9.59 -0.79 -12.21
C ASP A 65 10.58 0.38 -12.41
N ALA A 66 10.42 1.46 -11.65
CA ALA A 66 11.35 2.59 -11.69
C ALA A 66 12.68 2.26 -11.02
N ILE A 67 12.68 1.45 -9.96
CA ILE A 67 13.89 0.95 -9.29
C ILE A 67 14.67 0.02 -10.20
N ASP A 68 13.99 -0.94 -10.84
CA ASP A 68 14.64 -1.89 -11.74
C ASP A 68 15.35 -1.16 -12.89
N ARG A 69 14.66 -0.20 -13.52
CA ARG A 69 15.25 0.64 -14.57
C ARG A 69 16.42 1.48 -14.07
N ALA A 70 16.27 2.13 -12.92
CA ALA A 70 17.32 2.96 -12.34
C ALA A 70 18.58 2.15 -11.98
N SER A 71 18.39 0.90 -11.54
CA SER A 71 19.48 -0.01 -11.15
C SER A 71 20.25 -0.49 -12.38
N GLN A 72 19.56 -0.88 -13.46
CA GLN A 72 20.18 -1.26 -14.74
C GLN A 72 20.99 -0.13 -15.36
N GLU A 73 20.47 1.11 -15.34
CA GLU A 73 21.21 2.28 -15.84
C GLU A 73 22.48 2.60 -15.04
N GLN A 74 22.52 2.18 -13.77
CA GLN A 74 23.66 2.41 -12.87
C GLN A 74 24.78 1.38 -13.11
N GLU A 75 24.44 0.12 -13.38
CA GLU A 75 25.39 -0.93 -13.76
C GLU A 75 26.08 -0.64 -15.10
N VAL A 76 25.36 -0.13 -16.10
CA VAL A 76 25.92 0.22 -17.43
C VAL A 76 26.91 1.40 -17.35
N ARG A 77 26.84 2.21 -16.29
CA ARG A 77 27.68 3.41 -16.10
C ARG A 77 28.86 3.18 -15.15
N SER A 78 28.94 2.01 -14.51
CA SER A 78 30.04 1.62 -13.62
C SER A 78 31.11 0.84 -14.37
#